data_AF-A8PY56-F1
#
_entry.id   AF-A8PY56-F1
#
_cell.length_a   1.000
_cell.length_b   1.000
_cell.length_c   1.000
_cell.angle_alpha   90.00
_cell.angle_beta   90.00
_cell.angle_gamma   90.00
#
_symmetry.space_group_name_H-M   'P 1'
#
loop_
_entity.id
_entity.type
_entity.pdbx_description
1 polymer ?
#
loop_
_entity_poly.entity_id
_entity_poly.type
_entity_poly.pdbx_seq_one_letter_code
_entity_poly.pdbx_strand_id
1 'polypeptide(L)'
;MTDRDEDALWTSRPKRAKSRHNLTPSEKQAQNIEQLFDDPKKALRMPAAPPSLFKVRPPPDMVNHVQGSSAGVGSGEFHVYKMSRRNESERIEAMKYEADRATAQAEFDKKRDEQAALDNAKTSKNRARREKKKRAQQHARERSYHHYEDKSNDDSDGPSLTHTHRVSPNVTKKARFTFESPSTTSTSLPEDDSHVRTNQTD
;
A
#
# COMPACT_ATOMS: atom_id res chain seq x y z
N MET A 1 -24.79 -48.40 20.44
CA MET A 1 -25.65 -47.31 19.92
C MET A 1 -25.41 -46.09 20.79
N THR A 2 -24.20 -45.52 20.73
CA THR A 2 -23.73 -44.48 21.67
C THR A 2 -22.80 -43.54 20.92
N ASP A 3 -23.39 -42.62 20.16
CA ASP A 3 -22.70 -41.48 19.54
C ASP A 3 -23.62 -40.26 19.73
N ARG A 4 -23.71 -39.68 20.93
CA ARG A 4 -24.59 -38.51 21.12
C ARG A 4 -24.13 -37.37 22.02
N ASP A 5 -23.08 -37.49 22.85
CA ASP A 5 -22.88 -36.48 23.90
C ASP A 5 -21.44 -35.91 24.05
N GLU A 6 -20.61 -35.96 23.00
CA GLU A 6 -19.27 -35.32 23.03
C GLU A 6 -19.28 -33.83 22.59
N ASP A 7 -20.34 -33.35 21.91
CA ASP A 7 -20.46 -31.97 21.44
C ASP A 7 -20.93 -30.97 22.53
N ALA A 8 -21.41 -31.45 23.68
CA ALA A 8 -22.01 -30.62 24.73
C ALA A 8 -21.01 -29.93 25.67
N LEU A 9 -19.72 -30.31 25.62
CA LEU A 9 -18.67 -29.77 26.50
C LEU A 9 -18.21 -28.36 26.12
N TRP A 10 -18.48 -27.90 24.89
CA TRP A 10 -18.09 -26.56 24.42
C TRP A 10 -19.20 -25.50 24.56
N THR A 11 -20.46 -25.92 24.60
CA THR A 11 -21.63 -25.05 24.40
C THR A 11 -22.13 -24.29 25.62
N SER A 12 -21.40 -24.30 26.75
CA SER A 12 -21.88 -23.68 27.99
C SER A 12 -20.78 -22.99 28.80
N ARG A 13 -20.05 -22.05 28.18
CA ARG A 13 -19.37 -21.00 28.95
C ARG A 13 -20.38 -19.90 29.31
N PRO A 14 -20.53 -19.53 30.59
CA PRO A 14 -21.44 -18.45 30.98
C PRO A 14 -20.95 -17.13 30.36
N LYS A 15 -21.85 -16.43 29.66
CA LYS A 15 -21.55 -15.14 29.02
C LYS A 15 -21.10 -14.14 30.09
N ARG A 16 -19.82 -13.73 30.03
CA ARG A 16 -19.26 -12.71 30.94
C ARG A 16 -19.94 -11.35 30.71
N ALA A 17 -20.22 -10.64 31.79
CA ALA A 17 -20.75 -9.29 31.72
C ALA A 17 -19.74 -8.35 31.03
N LYS A 18 -20.23 -7.51 30.11
CA LYS A 18 -19.40 -6.53 29.40
C LYS A 18 -18.86 -5.50 30.40
N SER A 19 -17.54 -5.29 30.37
CA SER A 19 -16.88 -4.30 31.22
C SER A 19 -17.37 -2.88 30.89
N ARG A 20 -17.61 -2.05 31.92
CA ARG A 20 -18.21 -0.71 31.78
C ARG A 20 -17.19 0.41 31.51
N HIS A 21 -15.92 0.09 31.34
CA HIS A 21 -14.86 1.07 31.08
C HIS A 21 -14.49 1.13 29.60
N ASN A 22 -13.71 2.14 29.21
CA ASN A 22 -13.16 2.24 27.86
C ASN A 22 -11.98 1.28 27.70
N LEU A 23 -12.22 0.16 27.02
CA LEU A 23 -11.20 -0.86 26.81
C LEU A 23 -9.97 -0.34 26.06
N THR A 24 -8.81 -0.88 26.46
CA THR A 24 -7.56 -0.71 25.70
C THR A 24 -7.66 -1.40 24.32
N PRO A 25 -6.87 -1.00 23.32
CA PRO A 25 -6.87 -1.66 22.01
C PRO A 25 -6.60 -3.18 22.09
N SER A 26 -5.68 -3.58 22.97
CA SER A 26 -5.36 -4.99 23.22
C SER A 26 -6.54 -5.74 23.83
N GLU A 27 -7.25 -5.13 24.78
CA GLU A 27 -8.41 -5.74 25.42
C GLU A 27 -9.59 -5.88 24.44
N LYS A 28 -9.79 -4.91 23.53
CA LYS A 28 -10.78 -5.03 22.43
C LYS A 28 -10.46 -6.21 21.51
N GLN A 29 -9.18 -6.38 21.16
CA GLN A 29 -8.74 -7.51 20.36
C GLN A 29 -8.96 -8.84 21.12
N ALA A 30 -8.62 -8.90 22.41
CA ALA A 30 -8.84 -10.07 23.25
C ALA A 30 -10.33 -10.43 23.35
N GLN A 31 -11.22 -9.45 23.51
CA GLN A 31 -12.67 -9.67 23.48
C GLN A 31 -13.17 -10.22 22.13
N ASN A 32 -12.67 -9.70 21.02
CA ASN A 32 -13.03 -10.21 19.70
C ASN A 32 -12.54 -11.65 19.50
N ILE A 33 -11.33 -11.97 19.99
CA ILE A 33 -10.78 -13.32 19.96
C ILE A 33 -11.64 -14.26 20.83
N GLU A 34 -12.02 -13.85 22.03
CA GLU A 34 -12.89 -14.62 22.92
C GLU A 34 -14.25 -14.92 22.26
N GLN A 35 -14.86 -13.93 21.59
CA GLN A 35 -16.10 -14.11 20.83
C GLN A 35 -15.97 -15.07 19.65
N LEU A 36 -14.81 -15.13 19.00
CA LEU A 36 -14.55 -16.09 17.92
C LEU A 36 -14.40 -17.52 18.45
N PHE A 37 -13.88 -17.67 19.67
CA PHE A 37 -13.78 -18.97 20.32
C PHE A 37 -15.13 -19.49 20.84
N ASP A 38 -16.12 -18.66 21.12
CA ASP A 38 -17.44 -19.17 21.54
C ASP A 38 -18.04 -20.15 20.51
N ASP A 39 -17.90 -19.86 19.20
CA ASP A 39 -18.40 -20.71 18.09
C ASP A 39 -17.28 -21.06 17.08
N PRO A 40 -16.42 -22.07 17.34
CA PRO A 40 -15.26 -22.38 16.48
C PRO A 40 -15.65 -22.99 15.13
N LYS A 41 -16.87 -23.53 15.01
CA LYS A 41 -17.42 -24.08 13.74
C LYS A 41 -17.89 -22.98 12.78
N LYS A 42 -17.99 -21.72 13.23
CA LYS A 42 -18.48 -20.60 12.41
C LYS A 42 -17.40 -20.15 11.43
N ALA A 43 -17.70 -20.20 10.12
CA ALA A 43 -16.79 -19.71 9.10
C ALA A 43 -16.45 -18.22 9.31
N LEU A 44 -15.16 -17.89 9.30
CA LEU A 44 -14.68 -16.52 9.40
C LEU A 44 -14.99 -15.77 8.10
N ARG A 45 -15.86 -14.74 8.18
CA ARG A 45 -16.12 -13.85 7.04
C ARG A 45 -15.02 -12.80 6.96
N MET A 46 -14.12 -12.97 6.00
CA MET A 46 -13.19 -11.89 5.65
C MET A 46 -13.96 -10.70 5.09
N PRO A 47 -13.57 -9.46 5.44
CA PRO A 47 -14.17 -8.29 4.82
C PRO A 47 -13.90 -8.36 3.31
N ALA A 48 -14.97 -8.31 2.51
CA ALA A 48 -14.83 -8.13 1.08
C ALA A 48 -14.20 -6.76 0.80
N ALA A 49 -13.58 -6.64 -0.37
CA ALA A 49 -13.09 -5.34 -0.83
C ALA A 49 -14.23 -4.30 -0.76
N PRO A 50 -13.93 -3.06 -0.34
CA PRO A 50 -14.95 -2.02 -0.31
C PRO A 50 -15.54 -1.84 -1.72
N PRO A 51 -16.85 -1.62 -1.84
CA PRO A 51 -17.45 -1.33 -3.14
C PRO A 51 -16.82 -0.06 -3.74
N SER A 52 -16.87 0.07 -5.06
CA SER A 52 -16.51 1.34 -5.71
C SER A 52 -17.29 2.49 -5.08
N LEU A 53 -16.61 3.60 -4.81
CA LEU A 53 -17.19 4.79 -4.17
C LEU A 53 -18.35 5.36 -4.98
N PHE A 54 -18.32 5.20 -6.31
CA PHE A 54 -19.38 5.61 -7.21
C PHE A 54 -19.85 4.41 -8.03
N LYS A 55 -21.00 3.84 -7.65
CA LYS A 55 -21.65 2.76 -8.42
C LYS A 55 -22.89 3.29 -9.10
N VAL A 56 -22.73 3.76 -10.34
CA VAL A 56 -23.83 4.20 -11.19
C VAL A 56 -24.66 2.98 -11.59
N ARG A 57 -25.99 3.08 -11.50
CA ARG A 57 -26.88 2.01 -11.98
C ARG A 57 -26.84 1.99 -13.51
N PRO A 58 -26.72 0.83 -14.16
CA PRO A 58 -26.82 0.76 -15.60
C PRO A 58 -28.19 1.27 -16.05
N PRO A 59 -28.28 1.99 -17.18
CA PRO A 59 -29.57 2.39 -17.73
C PRO A 59 -30.38 1.13 -18.09
N PRO A 60 -31.71 1.15 -17.92
CA PRO A 60 -32.56 0.02 -18.31
C PRO A 60 -32.58 -0.14 -19.83
N ASP A 61 -32.52 -1.38 -20.32
CA ASP A 61 -32.48 -1.70 -21.76
C ASP A 61 -33.76 -1.31 -22.51
N MET A 62 -34.92 -1.49 -21.86
CA MET A 62 -36.22 -1.14 -22.44
C MET A 62 -37.03 -0.32 -21.44
N VAL A 63 -37.60 0.78 -21.92
CA VAL A 63 -38.54 1.60 -21.17
C VAL A 63 -39.94 1.27 -21.68
N ASN A 64 -40.75 0.64 -20.84
CA ASN A 64 -42.05 0.09 -21.26
C ASN A 64 -43.15 1.15 -21.44
N HIS A 65 -42.93 2.38 -20.96
CA HIS A 65 -43.95 3.42 -20.86
C HIS A 65 -43.59 4.70 -21.66
N VAL A 66 -43.04 4.54 -22.85
CA VAL A 66 -42.77 5.66 -23.76
C VAL A 66 -44.09 6.15 -24.36
N GLN A 67 -44.53 7.35 -23.95
CA GLN A 67 -45.68 8.02 -24.56
C GLN A 67 -45.30 8.58 -25.93
N GLY A 68 -46.26 8.67 -26.85
CA GLY A 68 -46.02 9.11 -28.22
C GLY A 68 -45.39 10.51 -28.30
N SER A 69 -44.60 10.78 -29.33
CA SER A 69 -43.81 12.03 -29.46
C SER A 69 -44.66 13.31 -29.52
N SER A 70 -45.95 13.20 -29.85
CA SER A 70 -46.91 14.31 -29.87
C SER A 70 -47.87 14.31 -28.68
N ALA A 71 -47.74 13.36 -27.75
CA ALA A 71 -48.55 13.34 -26.54
C ALA A 71 -48.12 14.51 -25.63
N GLY A 72 -49.09 15.17 -24.98
CA GLY A 72 -48.79 16.28 -24.08
C GLY A 72 -48.01 15.85 -22.83
N VAL A 73 -47.40 16.83 -22.15
CA VAL A 73 -46.69 16.61 -20.87
C VAL A 73 -47.68 16.15 -19.80
N GLY A 74 -47.53 14.90 -19.35
CA GLY A 74 -48.28 14.36 -18.22
C GLY A 74 -47.73 14.87 -16.88
N SER A 75 -48.55 14.80 -15.82
CA SER A 75 -48.16 15.26 -14.47
C SER A 75 -46.95 14.51 -13.86
N GLY A 76 -46.67 13.29 -14.33
CA GLY A 76 -45.53 12.48 -13.89
C GLY A 76 -44.22 12.77 -14.62
N GLU A 77 -44.24 13.47 -15.75
CA GLU A 77 -43.05 13.67 -16.60
C GLU A 77 -41.97 14.50 -15.90
N PHE A 78 -42.38 15.46 -15.07
CA PHE A 78 -41.45 16.24 -14.25
C PHE A 78 -40.59 15.35 -13.34
N HIS A 79 -41.19 14.33 -12.72
CA HIS A 79 -40.46 13.41 -11.86
C HIS A 79 -39.54 12.49 -12.66
N VAL A 80 -39.95 12.06 -13.85
CA VAL A 80 -39.10 11.28 -14.75
C VAL A 80 -37.84 12.08 -15.13
N TYR A 81 -38.00 13.34 -15.55
CA TYR A 81 -36.87 14.23 -15.83
C TYR A 81 -35.97 14.42 -14.60
N LYS A 82 -36.54 14.68 -13.42
CA LYS A 82 -35.78 14.87 -12.19
C LYS A 82 -34.91 13.66 -11.84
N MET A 83 -35.46 12.45 -11.95
CA MET A 83 -34.73 11.21 -11.67
C MET A 83 -33.67 10.93 -12.76
N SER A 84 -34.03 11.11 -14.02
CA SER A 84 -33.10 10.94 -15.15
C SER A 84 -31.90 11.88 -15.05
N ARG A 85 -32.16 13.17 -14.78
CA ARG A 85 -31.11 14.18 -14.61
C ARG A 85 -30.18 13.86 -13.45
N ARG A 86 -30.73 13.38 -12.32
CA ARG A 86 -29.94 12.97 -11.16
C ARG A 86 -29.05 11.77 -11.48
N ASN A 87 -29.62 10.75 -12.13
CA ASN A 87 -28.85 9.58 -12.54
C ASN A 87 -27.74 9.96 -13.52
N GLU A 88 -28.01 10.88 -14.44
CA GLU A 88 -27.04 11.34 -15.43
C GLU A 88 -25.93 12.20 -14.79
N SER A 89 -26.25 13.09 -13.84
CA SER A 89 -25.22 13.82 -13.11
C SER A 89 -24.34 12.88 -12.29
N GLU A 90 -24.93 11.92 -11.58
CA GLU A 90 -24.19 10.88 -10.84
C GLU A 90 -23.30 10.05 -11.80
N ARG A 91 -23.78 9.75 -13.01
CA ARG A 91 -22.99 9.07 -14.06
C ARG A 91 -21.80 9.89 -14.52
N ILE A 92 -22.01 11.17 -14.84
CA ILE A 92 -20.96 12.08 -15.29
C ILE A 92 -19.91 12.27 -14.18
N GLU A 93 -20.34 12.46 -12.94
CA GLU A 93 -19.46 12.59 -11.78
C GLU A 93 -18.63 11.33 -11.55
N ALA A 94 -19.23 10.14 -11.66
CA ALA A 94 -18.51 8.88 -11.53
C ALA A 94 -17.42 8.72 -12.61
N MET A 95 -17.75 9.03 -13.87
CA MET A 95 -16.77 8.96 -14.97
C MET A 95 -15.61 9.95 -14.77
N LYS A 96 -15.91 11.19 -14.33
CA LYS A 96 -14.88 12.19 -14.03
C LYS A 96 -13.98 11.72 -12.88
N TYR A 97 -14.57 11.22 -11.80
CA TYR A 97 -13.83 10.69 -10.66
C TYR A 97 -12.90 9.53 -11.05
N GLU A 98 -13.37 8.59 -11.88
CA GLU A 98 -12.55 7.48 -12.35
C GLU A 98 -11.40 7.95 -13.24
N ALA A 99 -11.65 8.93 -14.12
CA ALA A 99 -10.61 9.54 -14.95
C ALA A 99 -9.54 10.23 -14.09
N ASP A 100 -9.95 11.06 -13.13
CA ASP A 100 -9.03 11.77 -12.22
C ASP A 100 -8.24 10.79 -11.34
N ARG A 101 -8.88 9.71 -10.89
CA ARG A 101 -8.19 8.66 -10.14
C ARG A 101 -7.16 7.93 -11.00
N ALA A 102 -7.49 7.61 -12.25
CA ALA A 102 -6.60 6.90 -13.15
C ALA A 102 -5.38 7.77 -13.53
N THR A 103 -5.58 9.05 -13.79
CA THR A 103 -4.48 9.99 -14.07
C THR A 103 -3.58 10.16 -12.84
N ALA A 104 -4.15 10.39 -11.66
CA ALA A 104 -3.39 10.52 -10.42
C ALA A 104 -2.59 9.25 -10.09
N GLN A 105 -3.17 8.07 -10.31
CA GLN A 105 -2.48 6.80 -10.11
C GLN A 105 -1.32 6.63 -11.10
N ALA A 106 -1.54 6.93 -12.38
CA ALA A 106 -0.50 6.84 -13.41
C ALA A 106 0.67 7.81 -13.14
N GLU A 107 0.38 9.02 -12.66
CA GLU A 107 1.42 9.98 -12.26
C GLU A 107 2.19 9.52 -11.03
N PHE A 108 1.50 8.95 -10.04
CA PHE A 108 2.12 8.40 -8.85
C PHE A 108 3.06 7.23 -9.19
N ASP A 109 2.59 6.30 -10.02
CA ASP A 109 3.38 5.14 -10.43
C ASP A 109 4.62 5.56 -11.23
N LYS A 110 4.49 6.52 -12.16
CA LYS A 110 5.64 7.10 -12.87
C LYS A 110 6.67 7.69 -11.91
N LYS A 111 6.23 8.54 -10.97
CA LYS A 111 7.13 9.15 -9.97
C LYS A 111 7.81 8.10 -9.10
N ARG A 112 7.07 7.08 -8.68
CA ARG A 112 7.59 5.96 -7.89
C ARG A 112 8.68 5.21 -8.66
N ASP A 113 8.43 4.88 -9.92
CA ASP A 113 9.37 4.11 -10.76
C ASP A 113 10.62 4.92 -11.07
N GLU A 114 10.49 6.23 -11.32
CA GLU A 114 11.63 7.15 -11.49
C GLU A 114 12.52 7.17 -10.24
N GLN A 115 11.93 7.31 -9.05
CA GLN A 115 12.70 7.30 -7.80
C GLN A 115 13.36 5.95 -7.56
N ALA A 116 12.64 4.85 -7.79
CA ALA A 116 13.19 3.51 -7.69
C ALA A 116 14.36 3.29 -8.67
N ALA A 117 14.28 3.81 -9.90
CA ALA A 117 15.35 3.75 -10.88
C ALA A 117 16.59 4.55 -10.43
N LEU A 118 16.40 5.76 -9.90
CA LEU A 118 17.49 6.58 -9.37
C LEU A 118 18.20 5.90 -8.19
N ASP A 119 17.45 5.32 -7.27
CA ASP A 119 18.00 4.60 -6.11
C ASP A 119 18.72 3.32 -6.52
N ASN A 120 18.16 2.59 -7.49
CA ASN A 120 18.81 1.41 -8.07
C ASN A 120 20.10 1.77 -8.80
N ALA A 121 20.14 2.87 -9.57
CA ALA A 121 21.34 3.35 -10.25
C ALA A 121 22.46 3.76 -9.26
N LYS A 122 22.10 4.45 -8.18
CA LYS A 122 23.06 4.79 -7.10
C LYS A 122 23.57 3.52 -6.41
N THR A 123 22.67 2.60 -6.10
CA THR A 123 22.99 1.35 -5.40
C THR A 123 23.85 0.42 -6.25
N SER A 124 23.54 0.26 -7.54
CA SER A 124 24.30 -0.58 -8.47
C SER A 124 25.72 -0.05 -8.68
N LYS A 125 25.88 1.27 -8.86
CA LYS A 125 27.20 1.92 -8.96
C LYS A 125 28.04 1.69 -7.71
N ASN A 126 27.45 1.82 -6.53
CA ASN A 126 28.14 1.58 -5.26
C ASN A 126 28.45 0.10 -5.04
N ARG A 127 27.55 -0.81 -5.42
CA ARG A 127 27.75 -2.26 -5.40
C ARG A 127 28.92 -2.65 -6.30
N ALA A 128 28.96 -2.18 -7.54
CA ALA A 128 30.05 -2.43 -8.47
C ALA A 128 31.41 -1.93 -7.94
N ARG A 129 31.45 -0.75 -7.30
CA ARG A 129 32.67 -0.24 -6.64
C ARG A 129 33.14 -1.15 -5.50
N ARG A 130 32.22 -1.65 -4.66
CA ARG A 130 32.54 -2.58 -3.56
C ARG A 130 33.01 -3.94 -4.07
N GLU A 131 32.36 -4.47 -5.10
CA GLU A 131 32.74 -5.74 -5.73
C GLU A 131 34.13 -5.66 -6.37
N LYS A 132 34.44 -4.57 -7.08
CA LYS A 132 35.80 -4.33 -7.60
C LYS A 132 36.84 -4.30 -6.48
N LYS A 133 36.56 -3.60 -5.37
CA LYS A 133 37.46 -3.56 -4.21
C LYS A 133 37.62 -4.93 -3.55
N LYS A 134 36.52 -5.69 -3.40
CA LYS A 134 36.53 -7.05 -2.84
C LYS A 134 37.37 -7.99 -3.72
N ARG A 135 37.18 -7.95 -5.04
CA ARG A 135 37.97 -8.74 -5.99
C ARG A 135 39.45 -8.37 -5.94
N ALA A 136 39.79 -7.08 -5.91
CA ALA A 136 41.18 -6.64 -5.75
C ALA A 136 41.82 -7.12 -4.43
N GLN A 137 41.06 -7.09 -3.32
CA GLN A 137 41.54 -7.62 -2.04
C GLN A 137 41.71 -9.15 -2.05
N GLN A 138 40.82 -9.89 -2.72
CA GLN A 138 40.95 -11.33 -2.91
C GLN A 138 42.21 -11.67 -3.71
N HIS A 139 42.43 -11.01 -4.85
CA HIS A 139 43.66 -11.21 -5.63
C HIS A 139 44.93 -10.81 -4.88
N ALA A 140 44.89 -9.76 -4.05
CA ALA A 140 46.02 -9.41 -3.19
C ALA A 140 46.31 -10.48 -2.13
N ARG A 141 45.26 -11.08 -1.55
CA ARG A 141 45.39 -12.20 -0.61
C ARG A 141 45.92 -13.46 -1.29
N GLU A 142 45.38 -13.82 -2.46
CA GLU A 142 45.86 -14.94 -3.28
C GLU A 142 47.34 -14.77 -3.64
N ARG A 143 47.75 -13.58 -4.10
CA ARG A 143 49.16 -13.27 -4.36
C ARG A 143 50.03 -13.37 -3.11
N SER A 144 49.56 -12.88 -1.96
CA SER A 144 50.31 -12.99 -0.71
C SER A 144 50.44 -14.44 -0.23
N TYR A 145 49.42 -15.27 -0.47
CA TYR A 145 49.45 -16.70 -0.16
C TYR A 145 50.44 -17.43 -1.06
N HIS A 146 50.40 -17.17 -2.36
CA HIS A 146 51.33 -17.77 -3.33
C HIS A 146 52.79 -17.33 -3.14
N HIS A 147 53.03 -16.11 -2.64
CA HIS A 147 54.37 -15.66 -2.23
C HIS A 147 54.89 -16.38 -0.97
N TYR A 148 53.98 -16.81 -0.09
CA TYR A 148 54.33 -17.58 1.11
C TYR A 148 54.68 -19.03 0.75
N GLU A 149 53.99 -19.62 -0.23
CA GLU A 149 54.27 -20.99 -0.71
C GLU A 149 55.57 -21.07 -1.53
N ASP A 150 55.85 -20.09 -2.40
CA ASP A 150 57.07 -20.02 -3.21
C ASP A 150 58.34 -19.90 -2.34
N LYS A 151 58.26 -19.11 -1.25
CA LYS A 151 59.36 -18.97 -0.26
C LYS A 151 59.52 -20.14 0.69
N SER A 152 58.55 -21.06 0.78
CA SER A 152 58.63 -22.22 1.67
C SER A 152 59.32 -23.44 1.05
N ASN A 153 59.71 -23.37 -0.23
CA ASN A 153 60.39 -24.45 -0.94
C ASN A 153 61.91 -24.21 -1.14
N ASP A 154 62.48 -23.08 -0.67
CA ASP A 154 63.89 -22.72 -0.96
C ASP A 154 64.79 -22.49 0.27
N ASP A 155 64.33 -22.70 1.51
CA ASP A 155 65.26 -22.66 2.66
C ASP A 155 64.80 -23.54 3.83
N SER A 156 65.66 -24.50 4.16
CA SER A 156 65.66 -25.21 5.43
C SER A 156 66.33 -24.30 6.47
N ASP A 157 65.54 -23.68 7.36
CA ASP A 157 65.83 -23.41 8.79
C ASP A 157 64.85 -22.35 9.35
N GLY A 158 64.18 -22.65 10.48
CA GLY A 158 63.21 -21.77 11.18
C GLY A 158 63.84 -20.52 11.84
N PRO A 159 63.13 -19.68 12.65
CA PRO A 159 61.89 -19.93 13.41
C PRO A 159 60.89 -18.74 13.53
N SER A 160 59.87 -18.91 14.41
CA SER A 160 59.12 -17.89 15.18
C SER A 160 57.86 -17.24 14.57
N LEU A 161 56.72 -17.90 14.86
CA LEU A 161 55.36 -17.40 14.74
C LEU A 161 55.10 -16.23 15.73
N THR A 162 55.06 -14.98 15.25
CA THR A 162 54.47 -13.86 16.01
C THR A 162 53.27 -13.30 15.26
N HIS A 163 52.12 -13.89 15.54
CA HIS A 163 50.82 -13.46 15.04
C HIS A 163 50.38 -12.18 15.77
N THR A 164 50.76 -11.02 15.24
CA THR A 164 50.22 -9.74 15.71
C THR A 164 48.86 -9.50 15.06
N HIS A 165 47.80 -9.87 15.76
CA HIS A 165 46.44 -9.49 15.40
C HIS A 165 46.24 -7.97 15.59
N ARG A 166 46.54 -7.21 14.54
CA ARG A 166 46.19 -5.79 14.48
C ARG A 166 44.69 -5.65 14.19
N VAL A 167 43.89 -5.65 15.27
CA VAL A 167 42.48 -5.27 15.22
C VAL A 167 42.40 -3.83 14.73
N SER A 168 41.89 -3.65 13.51
CA SER A 168 41.61 -2.33 12.97
C SER A 168 40.44 -1.72 13.74
N PRO A 169 40.56 -0.51 14.32
CA PRO A 169 39.42 0.13 14.97
C PRO A 169 38.34 0.42 13.93
N ASN A 170 37.18 -0.20 14.13
CA ASN A 170 36.00 -0.05 13.30
C ASN A 170 35.47 1.39 13.43
N VAL A 171 35.89 2.27 12.53
CA VAL A 171 35.30 3.62 12.42
C VAL A 171 33.95 3.46 11.72
N THR A 172 32.93 3.07 12.49
CA THR A 172 31.53 3.25 12.10
C THR A 172 31.23 4.75 12.08
N LYS A 173 31.45 5.39 10.92
CA LYS A 173 30.81 6.68 10.64
C LYS A 173 29.31 6.40 10.53
N LYS A 174 28.58 6.56 11.62
CA LYS A 174 27.11 6.59 11.63
C LYS A 174 26.69 7.79 10.80
N ALA A 175 26.48 7.59 9.50
CA ALA A 175 25.78 8.55 8.67
C ALA A 175 24.34 8.62 9.21
N ARG A 176 24.04 9.72 9.89
CA ARG A 176 22.67 10.05 10.28
C ARG A 176 21.90 10.31 8.98
N PHE A 177 21.13 9.32 8.55
CA PHE A 177 20.18 9.46 7.46
C PHE A 177 19.04 10.35 7.98
N THR A 178 19.13 11.65 7.69
CA THR A 178 18.03 12.58 7.93
C THR A 178 16.99 12.33 6.85
N PHE A 179 15.90 11.66 7.23
CA PHE A 179 14.70 11.59 6.41
C PHE A 179 14.05 12.98 6.47
N GLU A 180 14.28 13.76 5.43
CA GLU A 180 13.66 15.06 5.25
C GLU A 180 12.32 14.84 4.57
N SER A 181 11.25 14.93 5.36
CA SER A 181 9.88 14.77 4.88
C SER A 181 9.59 15.83 3.80
N PRO A 182 9.04 15.46 2.63
CA PRO A 182 8.66 16.46 1.64
C PRO A 182 7.59 17.37 2.23
N SER A 183 7.90 18.66 2.33
CA SER A 183 6.96 19.71 2.69
C SER A 183 5.74 19.63 1.78
N THR A 184 4.56 19.62 2.39
CA THR A 184 3.28 19.72 1.70
C THR A 184 3.20 21.09 1.00
N THR A 185 3.58 21.16 -0.27
CA THR A 185 3.23 22.30 -1.12
C THR A 185 1.73 22.24 -1.35
N SER A 186 0.96 23.00 -0.54
CA SER A 186 -0.42 23.32 -0.85
C SER A 186 -0.41 24.17 -2.12
N THR A 187 -0.58 23.54 -3.28
CA THR A 187 -0.92 24.26 -4.50
C THR A 187 -2.31 24.86 -4.30
N SER A 188 -2.34 26.12 -3.88
CA SER A 188 -3.52 26.97 -3.97
C SER A 188 -3.91 27.05 -5.44
N LEU A 189 -5.06 26.44 -5.76
CA LEU A 189 -5.76 26.67 -7.02
C LEU A 189 -5.89 28.20 -7.24
N PRO A 190 -5.53 28.74 -8.42
CA PRO A 190 -5.94 30.09 -8.77
C PRO A 190 -7.47 30.10 -8.87
N GLU A 191 -8.11 31.00 -8.12
CA GLU A 191 -9.53 31.30 -8.26
C GLU A 191 -9.77 31.86 -9.67
N ASP A 192 -10.51 31.13 -10.50
CA ASP A 192 -10.99 31.60 -11.80
C ASP A 192 -12.04 32.70 -11.57
N ASP A 193 -11.57 33.95 -11.57
CA ASP A 193 -12.39 35.16 -11.58
C ASP A 193 -13.08 35.32 -12.95
N SER A 194 -14.11 34.50 -13.20
CA SER A 194 -15.04 34.69 -14.33
C SER A 194 -16.38 35.19 -13.82
N HIS A 195 -16.40 36.45 -13.37
CA HIS A 195 -17.62 37.21 -13.16
C HIS A 195 -18.36 37.36 -14.50
N VAL A 196 -19.37 36.53 -14.70
CA VAL A 196 -20.36 36.65 -15.79
C VAL A 196 -21.05 38.00 -15.66
N ARG A 197 -20.69 38.94 -16.54
CA ARG A 197 -21.49 40.16 -16.80
C ARG A 197 -22.82 39.73 -17.38
N THR A 198 -23.86 39.76 -16.55
CA THR A 198 -25.25 39.72 -17.00
C THR A 198 -25.55 41.03 -17.71
N ASN A 199 -25.65 41.01 -19.04
CA ASN A 199 -26.23 42.12 -19.78
C ASN A 199 -27.75 42.04 -19.60
N GLN A 200 -28.25 42.98 -18.82
CA GLN A 200 -29.67 43.30 -18.70
C GLN A 200 -30.07 44.06 -19.96
N THR A 201 -31.00 43.52 -20.73
CA THR A 201 -31.70 44.24 -21.80
C THR A 201 -33.18 44.26 -21.45
N ASP A 202 -33.75 45.47 -21.44
CA ASP A 202 -35.18 45.78 -21.31
C ASP A 202 -36.02 45.19 -22.45
#